data_AF-A0A959DBG9-F1
#
_entry.id   AF-A0A959DBG9-F1
#
_cell.length_a   1.000
_cell.length_b   1.000
_cell.length_c   1.000
_cell.angle_alpha   90.00
_cell.angle_beta   90.00
_cell.angle_gamma   90.00
#
_symmetry.space_group_name_H-M   'P 1'
#
loop_
_entity.id
_entity.type
_entity.pdbx_description
1 polymer ?
#
loop_
_entity_poly.entity_id
_entity_poly.type
_entity_poly.pdbx_seq_one_letter_code
_entity_poly.pdbx_strand_id
1 'polypeptide(L)'
;MTKNELFRIIALAVAAHPFSEERHKQLQTFAVVRSRSEINGEALGKSVVDRFKPYFYSRRWEAHGYNSNSIEYDFPAVFAIELPGNIEGSFLGRSTFCYNIQLACLYPNIEHLDNTIAARAKALSVQEIEQETLAHLVYIMRQVQSSAVFAVTDEDVSGSWYLEQELEFLEEEGEILSYAIDSAKTQTFRKRFEAQNQAIAVDYVDDFTTHKLCGATLTFRNCENLCSPSAVEPSFTALNCCVQR
;
A
#
# COMPACT_ATOMS: atom_id res chain seq x y z
N MET A 1 -10.12 3.40 -8.51
CA MET A 1 -9.50 3.08 -7.23
C MET A 1 -9.38 4.35 -6.41
N THR A 2 -10.09 4.38 -5.29
CA THR A 2 -9.98 5.42 -4.27
C THR A 2 -8.65 5.28 -3.53
N LYS A 3 -8.29 6.29 -2.73
CA LYS A 3 -7.08 6.23 -1.89
C LYS A 3 -7.09 5.03 -0.93
N ASN A 4 -8.22 4.76 -0.27
CA ASN A 4 -8.31 3.68 0.71
C ASN A 4 -8.22 2.30 0.03
N GLU A 5 -8.86 2.13 -1.12
CA GLU A 5 -8.73 0.91 -1.93
C GLU A 5 -7.28 0.69 -2.37
N LEU A 6 -6.59 1.75 -2.78
CA LEU A 6 -5.17 1.69 -3.15
C LEU A 6 -4.29 1.23 -2.00
N PHE A 7 -4.47 1.77 -0.79
CA PHE A 7 -3.70 1.31 0.37
C PHE A 7 -4.02 -0.13 0.75
N ARG A 8 -5.27 -0.57 0.62
CA ARG A 8 -5.63 -1.99 0.79
C ARG A 8 -4.86 -2.87 -0.19
N ILE A 9 -4.84 -2.52 -1.48
CA ILE A 9 -4.12 -3.28 -2.51
C ILE A 9 -2.62 -3.34 -2.22
N ILE A 10 -2.02 -2.25 -1.72
CA ILE A 10 -0.60 -2.26 -1.33
C ILE A 10 -0.38 -3.19 -0.12
N ALA A 11 -1.26 -3.15 0.89
CA ALA A 11 -1.17 -4.04 2.05
C ALA A 11 -1.27 -5.52 1.63
N LEU A 12 -2.22 -5.84 0.75
CA LEU A 12 -2.38 -7.17 0.17
C LEU A 12 -1.18 -7.60 -0.67
N ALA A 13 -0.58 -6.68 -1.43
CA ALA A 13 0.63 -6.95 -2.19
C ALA A 13 1.79 -7.35 -1.26
N VAL A 14 1.92 -6.69 -0.11
CA VAL A 14 2.90 -7.06 0.92
C VAL A 14 2.58 -8.43 1.52
N ALA A 15 1.32 -8.70 1.87
CA ALA A 15 0.89 -9.99 2.41
C ALA A 15 1.19 -11.15 1.45
N ALA A 16 0.89 -10.96 0.16
CA ALA A 16 1.10 -11.93 -0.90
C ALA A 16 2.52 -11.93 -1.50
N HIS A 17 3.46 -11.16 -0.94
CA HIS A 17 4.83 -11.18 -1.42
C HIS A 17 5.42 -12.60 -1.30
N PRO A 18 6.01 -13.15 -2.38
CA PRO A 18 6.53 -14.51 -2.39
C PRO A 18 7.44 -14.81 -1.20
N PHE A 19 7.28 -16.02 -0.65
CA PHE A 19 8.11 -16.50 0.44
C PHE A 19 9.58 -16.58 0.02
N SER A 20 10.45 -16.20 0.94
CA SER A 20 11.89 -16.33 0.81
C SER A 20 12.47 -16.77 2.15
N GLU A 21 13.40 -17.73 2.13
CA GLU A 21 14.18 -18.09 3.31
C GLU A 21 15.02 -16.90 3.80
N GLU A 22 15.50 -16.09 2.87
CA GLU A 22 16.18 -14.84 3.15
C GLU A 22 15.14 -13.75 3.42
N ARG A 23 14.96 -13.44 4.70
CA ARG A 23 13.95 -12.47 5.18
C ARG A 23 13.97 -11.13 4.46
N HIS A 24 15.16 -10.61 4.14
CA HIS A 24 15.33 -9.32 3.48
C HIS A 24 14.80 -9.29 2.03
N LYS A 25 14.53 -10.46 1.42
CA LYS A 25 13.94 -10.58 0.08
C LYS A 25 12.42 -10.76 0.12
N GLN A 26 11.79 -10.67 1.29
CA GLN A 26 10.34 -10.74 1.43
C GLN A 26 9.81 -9.56 2.23
N LEU A 27 8.87 -8.82 1.66
CA LEU A 27 8.18 -7.74 2.36
C LEU A 27 7.44 -8.27 3.60
N GLN A 28 7.63 -7.56 4.72
CA GLN A 28 7.12 -7.97 6.03
C GLN A 28 5.96 -7.10 6.52
N THR A 29 6.00 -5.80 6.21
CA THR A 29 5.11 -4.82 6.82
C THR A 29 4.69 -3.75 5.81
N PHE A 30 3.44 -3.31 5.89
CA PHE A 30 2.93 -2.10 5.25
C PHE A 30 2.32 -1.18 6.32
N ALA A 31 2.61 0.12 6.25
CA ALA A 31 2.00 1.10 7.13
C ALA A 31 1.81 2.45 6.44
N VAL A 32 0.62 3.04 6.55
CA VAL A 32 0.41 4.45 6.20
C VAL A 32 0.81 5.32 7.39
N VAL A 33 1.81 6.18 7.24
CA VAL A 33 2.31 7.05 8.32
C VAL A 33 2.15 8.52 7.94
N ARG A 34 1.96 9.40 8.93
CA ARG A 34 1.75 10.83 8.66
C ARG A 34 3.04 11.56 8.31
N SER A 35 4.15 11.09 8.83
CA SER A 35 5.46 11.69 8.63
C SER A 35 6.56 10.65 8.84
N ARG A 36 7.76 10.96 8.36
CA ARG A 36 8.93 10.11 8.54
C ARG A 36 9.29 9.87 10.02
N SER A 37 8.92 10.78 10.93
CA SER A 37 9.20 10.61 12.36
C SER A 37 8.40 9.47 13.01
N GLU A 38 7.22 9.14 12.49
CA GLU A 38 6.41 8.02 13.01
C GLU A 38 7.05 6.65 12.73
N ILE A 39 7.92 6.56 11.73
CA ILE A 39 8.65 5.33 11.37
C ILE A 39 9.56 4.87 12.54
N ASN A 40 10.01 5.81 13.38
CA ASN A 40 10.86 5.55 14.54
C ASN A 40 10.06 5.24 15.83
N GLY A 41 8.72 5.24 15.78
CA GLY A 41 7.87 4.94 16.93
C GLY A 41 7.66 3.44 17.14
N GLU A 42 7.56 3.00 18.39
CA GLU A 42 7.46 1.57 18.77
C GLU A 42 6.31 0.80 18.11
N ALA A 43 5.23 1.49 17.71
CA ALA A 43 4.08 0.88 17.04
C ALA A 43 3.72 1.60 15.73
N LEU A 44 4.61 2.42 15.16
CA LEU A 44 4.34 3.20 13.94
C LEU A 44 3.09 4.10 14.03
N GLY A 45 2.73 4.54 15.25
CA GLY A 45 1.49 5.27 15.52
C GLY A 45 0.21 4.45 15.33
N LYS A 46 0.30 3.12 15.31
CA LYS A 46 -0.82 2.19 15.11
C LYS A 46 -1.41 1.70 16.43
N SER A 47 -2.64 1.21 16.30
CA SER A 47 -3.44 0.63 17.36
C SER A 47 -4.11 -0.66 16.89
N VAL A 48 -4.63 -1.46 17.82
CA VAL A 48 -5.25 -2.77 17.51
C VAL A 48 -6.39 -2.63 16.50
N VAL A 49 -7.12 -1.51 16.53
CA VAL A 49 -8.23 -1.26 15.60
C VAL A 49 -7.78 -1.06 14.15
N ASP A 50 -6.49 -0.80 13.93
CA ASP A 50 -5.94 -0.63 12.58
C ASP A 50 -5.76 -1.97 11.85
N ARG A 51 -5.87 -3.11 12.54
CA ARG A 51 -5.94 -4.46 11.93
C ARG A 51 -6.98 -4.55 10.82
N PHE A 52 -8.15 -3.95 11.04
CA PHE A 52 -9.29 -4.05 10.13
C PHE A 52 -9.33 -2.90 9.11
N LYS A 53 -8.27 -2.08 9.07
CA LYS A 53 -8.19 -0.90 8.22
C LYS A 53 -7.16 -1.10 7.12
N PRO A 54 -7.30 -0.42 5.97
CA PRO A 54 -6.35 -0.54 4.86
C PRO A 54 -5.00 0.14 5.13
N TYR A 55 -4.73 0.58 6.36
CA TYR A 55 -3.60 1.46 6.69
C TYR A 55 -2.44 0.73 7.37
N PHE A 56 -2.58 -0.56 7.65
CA PHE A 56 -1.54 -1.33 8.32
C PHE A 56 -1.68 -2.83 8.03
N TYR A 57 -0.55 -3.47 7.77
CA TYR A 57 -0.40 -4.93 7.73
C TYR A 57 0.99 -5.29 8.25
N SER A 58 1.08 -6.36 9.03
CA SER A 58 2.37 -6.96 9.38
C SER A 58 2.26 -8.47 9.47
N ARG A 59 3.16 -9.15 8.74
CA ARG A 59 3.29 -10.60 8.75
C ARG A 59 3.60 -11.15 10.14
N ARG A 60 4.41 -10.43 10.93
CA ARG A 60 4.75 -10.86 12.30
C ARG A 60 3.54 -10.75 13.24
N TRP A 61 2.81 -9.64 13.16
CA TRP A 61 1.62 -9.47 13.99
C TRP A 61 0.55 -10.52 13.66
N GLU A 62 0.36 -10.77 12.37
CA GLU A 62 -0.53 -11.83 11.85
C GLU A 62 -0.13 -13.22 12.35
N ALA A 63 1.15 -13.58 12.26
CA ALA A 63 1.67 -14.87 12.74
C ALA A 63 1.45 -15.08 14.25
N HIS A 64 1.38 -14.00 15.02
CA HIS A 64 1.05 -14.03 16.45
C HIS A 64 -0.45 -13.85 16.75
N GLY A 65 -1.32 -14.03 15.75
CA GLY A 65 -2.77 -13.96 15.90
C GLY A 65 -3.31 -12.56 16.15
N TYR A 66 -2.57 -11.52 15.74
CA TYR A 66 -2.88 -10.11 15.96
C TYR A 66 -3.08 -9.76 17.44
N ASN A 67 -2.05 -10.05 18.26
CA ASN A 67 -2.05 -9.76 19.70
C ASN A 67 -2.52 -8.33 20.00
N SER A 68 -3.56 -8.19 20.84
CA SER A 68 -4.13 -6.88 21.21
C SER A 68 -3.23 -6.06 22.13
N ASN A 69 -2.21 -6.67 22.74
CA ASN A 69 -1.34 -6.01 23.71
C ASN A 69 -0.06 -5.44 23.09
N SER A 70 0.33 -5.93 21.90
CA SER A 70 1.53 -5.48 21.19
C SER A 70 1.31 -5.50 19.69
N ILE A 71 1.65 -4.39 19.03
CA ILE A 71 1.75 -4.34 17.57
C ILE A 71 3.19 -4.67 17.22
N GLU A 72 3.37 -5.79 16.56
CA GLU A 72 4.69 -6.27 16.16
C GLU A 72 4.88 -6.10 14.66
N TYR A 73 6.06 -5.66 14.27
CA TYR A 73 6.41 -5.53 12.87
C TYR A 73 7.88 -5.84 12.64
N ASP A 74 8.22 -6.05 11.38
CA ASP A 74 9.59 -6.33 10.95
C ASP A 74 9.88 -5.70 9.59
N PHE A 75 11.14 -5.78 9.19
CA PHE A 75 11.67 -5.27 7.93
C PHE A 75 12.01 -6.40 6.95
N PRO A 76 12.00 -6.15 5.62
CA PRO A 76 11.73 -4.87 4.96
C PRO A 76 10.28 -4.41 5.12
N ALA A 77 10.12 -3.11 5.38
CA ALA A 77 8.84 -2.48 5.65
C ALA A 77 8.56 -1.36 4.65
N VAL A 78 7.32 -1.31 4.16
CA VAL A 78 6.86 -0.28 3.24
C VAL A 78 6.01 0.74 3.99
N PHE A 79 6.41 1.99 3.92
CA PHE A 79 5.72 3.12 4.51
C PHE A 79 5.11 3.98 3.41
N ALA A 80 3.80 4.19 3.48
CA ALA A 80 3.10 5.15 2.62
C ALA A 80 2.93 6.48 3.37
N ILE A 81 3.37 7.57 2.74
CA ILE A 81 3.21 8.92 3.24
C ILE A 81 2.39 9.70 2.22
N GLU A 82 1.27 10.25 2.68
CA GLU A 82 0.46 11.16 1.86
C GLU A 82 1.16 12.52 1.78
N LEU A 83 1.47 12.94 0.55
CA LEU A 83 1.95 14.28 0.27
C LEU A 83 0.77 15.18 -0.13
N PRO A 84 0.92 16.51 -0.07
CA PRO A 84 -0.10 17.42 -0.56
C PRO A 84 -0.58 17.07 -1.98
N GLY A 85 -1.89 16.91 -2.11
CA GLY A 85 -2.56 16.64 -3.37
C GLY A 85 -3.11 17.91 -4.03
N ASN A 86 -3.57 17.77 -5.27
CA ASN A 86 -4.15 18.86 -6.04
C ASN A 86 -5.56 18.50 -6.51
N ILE A 87 -6.44 19.50 -6.55
CA ILE A 87 -7.73 19.39 -7.24
C ILE A 87 -7.53 19.85 -8.68
N GLU A 88 -7.91 19.00 -9.64
CA GLU A 88 -7.93 19.30 -11.06
C GLU A 88 -9.37 19.35 -11.58
N GLY A 89 -9.60 20.20 -12.60
CA GLY A 89 -10.89 20.35 -13.25
C GLY A 89 -11.60 21.66 -12.88
N SER A 90 -12.81 21.81 -13.40
CA SER A 90 -13.67 22.97 -13.15
C SER A 90 -14.62 22.69 -11.98
N PHE A 91 -14.74 23.65 -11.05
CA PHE A 91 -15.72 23.59 -9.95
C PHE A 91 -17.19 23.52 -10.42
N LEU A 92 -17.46 23.79 -11.70
CA LEU A 92 -18.78 23.66 -12.33
C LEU A 92 -19.00 22.30 -13.00
N GLY A 93 -18.03 21.38 -12.91
CA GLY A 93 -18.05 20.07 -13.58
C GLY A 93 -17.52 18.93 -12.72
N ARG A 94 -16.99 17.88 -13.36
CA ARG A 94 -16.34 16.76 -12.67
C ARG A 94 -14.95 17.19 -12.20
N SER A 95 -14.83 17.54 -10.93
CA SER A 95 -13.53 17.75 -10.29
C SER A 95 -12.87 16.41 -9.98
N THR A 96 -11.54 16.38 -10.00
CA THR A 96 -10.72 15.22 -9.67
C THR A 96 -9.75 15.60 -8.57
N PHE A 97 -9.67 14.81 -7.51
CA PHE A 97 -8.61 14.97 -6.51
C PHE A 97 -7.46 14.01 -6.84
N CYS A 98 -6.26 14.56 -6.94
CA CYS A 98 -5.05 13.81 -7.23
C CYS A 98 -4.16 13.77 -6.01
N TYR A 99 -4.01 12.57 -5.44
CA TYR A 99 -3.10 12.28 -4.35
C TYR A 99 -1.70 12.06 -4.88
N ASN A 100 -0.71 12.64 -4.21
CA ASN A 100 0.68 12.29 -4.35
C ASN A 100 1.04 11.40 -3.15
N ILE A 101 1.52 10.19 -3.42
CA ILE A 101 1.83 9.21 -2.38
C ILE A 101 3.30 8.85 -2.52
N GLN A 102 4.05 9.06 -1.45
CA GLN A 102 5.42 8.58 -1.35
C GLN A 102 5.39 7.19 -0.70
N LEU A 103 5.99 6.20 -1.36
CA LEU A 103 6.33 4.92 -0.75
C LEU A 103 7.81 4.93 -0.38
N ALA A 104 8.12 4.49 0.83
CA ALA A 104 9.47 4.22 1.27
C ALA A 104 9.56 2.74 1.67
N CYS A 105 10.45 1.98 1.04
CA CYS A 105 10.75 0.62 1.46
C CYS A 105 12.10 0.66 2.19
N LEU A 106 12.08 0.37 3.49
CA LEU A 106 13.24 0.55 4.35
C LEU A 106 13.65 -0.77 4.99
N TYR A 107 14.95 -0.89 5.28
CA TYR A 107 15.55 -2.01 5.97
C TYR A 107 16.64 -1.51 6.95
N PRO A 108 16.92 -2.22 8.06
CA PRO A 108 17.99 -1.84 8.98
C PRO A 108 19.36 -1.88 8.30
N ASN A 109 20.07 -0.76 8.37
CA ASN A 109 21.46 -0.63 7.97
C ASN A 109 22.35 -1.22 9.08
N ILE A 110 22.67 -2.51 8.92
CA ILE A 110 23.47 -3.26 9.88
C ILE A 110 24.93 -2.79 9.90
N GLU A 111 25.43 -2.11 8.85
CA GLU A 111 26.79 -1.53 8.84
C GLU A 111 26.97 -0.49 9.95
N HIS A 112 25.89 0.19 10.32
CA HIS A 112 25.90 1.13 11.43
C HIS A 112 25.63 0.47 12.79
N LEU A 113 25.31 -0.82 12.89
CA LEU A 113 25.13 -1.51 14.17
C LEU A 113 26.49 -1.99 14.72
N ASP A 114 26.74 -1.79 16.02
CA ASP A 114 27.98 -2.20 16.71
C ASP A 114 28.08 -3.73 16.83
N ASN A 115 28.39 -4.38 15.71
CA ASN A 115 28.41 -5.82 15.58
C ASN A 115 29.81 -6.35 15.22
N THR A 116 30.10 -7.55 15.74
CA THR A 116 31.36 -8.26 15.50
C THR A 116 31.59 -8.55 14.01
N ILE A 117 32.84 -8.77 13.60
CA ILE A 117 33.24 -9.06 12.20
C ILE A 117 32.43 -10.23 11.60
N ALA A 118 32.04 -11.23 12.41
CA ALA A 118 31.24 -12.38 11.96
C ALA A 118 29.78 -12.02 11.62
N ALA A 119 29.19 -11.04 12.30
CA ALA A 119 27.86 -10.54 12.00
C ALA A 119 27.84 -9.65 10.75
N ARG A 120 28.96 -8.98 10.43
CA ARG A 120 29.12 -8.17 9.22
C ARG A 120 29.22 -9.01 7.94
N ALA A 121 29.70 -10.25 8.02
CA ALA A 121 29.82 -11.14 6.86
C ALA A 121 28.47 -11.66 6.30
N LYS A 122 27.37 -11.50 7.04
CA LYS A 122 26.00 -11.83 6.61
C LYS A 122 25.08 -10.60 6.48
N ALA A 123 25.62 -9.42 6.74
CA ALA A 123 24.89 -8.18 6.61
C ALA A 123 24.88 -7.74 5.14
N LEU A 124 23.75 -7.22 4.69
CA LEU A 124 23.69 -6.53 3.41
C LEU A 124 24.43 -5.20 3.49
N SER A 125 25.15 -4.86 2.44
CA SER A 125 25.64 -3.51 2.20
C SER A 125 24.49 -2.54 1.91
N VAL A 126 24.76 -1.24 2.04
CA VAL A 126 23.76 -0.20 1.71
C VAL A 126 23.28 -0.34 0.27
N GLN A 127 24.18 -0.59 -0.68
CA GLN A 127 23.83 -0.73 -2.10
C GLN A 127 22.94 -1.96 -2.36
N GLU A 128 23.19 -3.08 -1.66
CA GLU A 128 22.32 -4.26 -1.74
C GLU A 128 20.94 -3.95 -1.15
N ILE A 129 20.87 -3.24 -0.02
CA ILE A 129 19.59 -2.80 0.56
C ILE A 129 18.83 -1.89 -0.40
N GLU A 130 19.49 -0.91 -1.00
CA GLU A 130 18.89 -0.01 -1.99
C GLU A 130 18.33 -0.76 -3.20
N GLN A 131 19.08 -1.74 -3.71
CA GLN A 131 18.64 -2.57 -4.84
C GLN A 131 17.44 -3.45 -4.49
N GLU A 132 17.48 -4.13 -3.34
CA GLU A 132 16.39 -5.02 -2.89
C GLU A 132 15.12 -4.23 -2.57
N THR A 133 15.26 -3.10 -1.85
CA THR A 133 14.11 -2.24 -1.52
C THR A 133 13.51 -1.58 -2.77
N LEU A 134 14.31 -1.23 -3.77
CA LEU A 134 13.79 -0.80 -5.07
C LEU A 134 13.03 -1.92 -5.78
N ALA A 135 13.55 -3.14 -5.80
CA ALA A 135 12.86 -4.30 -6.38
C ALA A 135 11.50 -4.55 -5.70
N HIS A 136 11.42 -4.40 -4.38
CA HIS A 136 10.17 -4.48 -3.64
C HIS A 136 9.17 -3.38 -4.01
N LEU A 137 9.63 -2.13 -4.15
CA LEU A 137 8.76 -1.04 -4.58
C LEU A 137 8.24 -1.28 -6.00
N VAL A 138 9.09 -1.75 -6.91
CA VAL A 138 8.68 -2.12 -8.28
C VAL A 138 7.67 -3.26 -8.25
N TYR A 139 7.86 -4.27 -7.39
CA TYR A 139 6.88 -5.34 -7.18
C TYR A 139 5.52 -4.78 -6.75
N ILE A 140 5.46 -3.89 -5.74
CA ILE A 140 4.20 -3.26 -5.31
C ILE A 140 3.54 -2.49 -6.46
N MET A 141 4.30 -1.70 -7.20
CA MET A 141 3.76 -0.92 -8.31
C MET A 141 3.21 -1.82 -9.42
N ARG A 142 3.85 -2.96 -9.67
CA ARG A 142 3.32 -3.98 -10.59
C ARG A 142 2.03 -4.61 -10.07
N GLN A 143 1.95 -4.93 -8.78
CA GLN A 143 0.72 -5.46 -8.18
C GLN A 143 -0.44 -4.46 -8.32
N VAL A 144 -0.20 -3.19 -8.00
CA VAL A 144 -1.21 -2.13 -8.16
C VAL A 144 -1.61 -1.94 -9.62
N GLN A 145 -0.66 -1.86 -10.55
CA GLN A 145 -0.96 -1.55 -11.95
C GLN A 145 -1.52 -2.75 -12.72
N SER A 146 -0.99 -3.95 -12.50
CA SER A 146 -1.20 -5.10 -13.40
C SER A 146 -2.03 -6.20 -12.77
N SER A 147 -1.91 -6.43 -11.47
CA SER A 147 -2.62 -7.51 -10.77
C SER A 147 -3.90 -7.05 -10.08
N ALA A 148 -4.02 -5.75 -9.80
CA ALA A 148 -5.26 -5.20 -9.26
C ALA A 148 -6.36 -5.22 -10.33
N VAL A 149 -7.53 -5.72 -9.92
CA VAL A 149 -8.73 -5.85 -10.74
C VAL A 149 -9.93 -5.31 -9.96
N PHE A 150 -10.88 -4.69 -10.66
CA PHE A 150 -12.17 -4.38 -10.07
C PHE A 150 -13.10 -5.57 -10.30
N ALA A 151 -13.63 -6.15 -9.23
CA ALA A 151 -14.50 -7.31 -9.30
C ALA A 151 -15.73 -7.14 -8.42
N VAL A 152 -16.82 -7.78 -8.85
CA VAL A 152 -18.04 -7.97 -8.09
C VAL A 152 -18.04 -9.43 -7.61
N THR A 153 -18.37 -9.66 -6.35
CA THR A 153 -18.52 -11.01 -5.78
C THR A 153 -19.96 -11.23 -5.35
N ASP A 154 -20.31 -12.45 -4.97
CA ASP A 154 -21.61 -12.76 -4.36
C ASP A 154 -21.81 -12.05 -3.01
N GLU A 155 -20.75 -11.83 -2.25
CA GLU A 155 -20.76 -11.10 -0.97
C GLU A 155 -20.68 -9.56 -1.14
N ASP A 156 -20.02 -9.06 -2.18
CA ASP A 156 -19.92 -7.63 -2.51
C ASP A 156 -20.43 -7.36 -3.93
N VAL A 157 -21.76 -7.23 -4.03
CA VAL A 157 -22.46 -6.91 -5.29
C VAL A 157 -22.17 -5.49 -5.81
N SER A 158 -21.64 -4.60 -4.96
CA SER A 158 -21.28 -3.23 -5.34
C SER A 158 -19.91 -3.16 -6.03
N GLY A 159 -19.08 -4.18 -5.75
CA GLY A 159 -17.76 -4.39 -6.31
C GLY A 159 -16.67 -3.57 -5.63
N SER A 160 -15.49 -4.17 -5.56
CA SER A 160 -14.29 -3.61 -4.94
C SER A 160 -13.05 -3.91 -5.79
N TRP A 161 -11.93 -3.29 -5.42
CA TRP A 161 -10.62 -3.66 -6.00
C TRP A 161 -10.01 -4.82 -5.22
N TYR A 162 -9.53 -5.83 -5.93
CA TYR A 162 -8.86 -7.01 -5.37
C TYR A 162 -7.54 -7.23 -6.10
N LEU A 163 -6.64 -8.03 -5.52
CA LEU A 163 -5.62 -8.70 -6.31
C LEU A 163 -6.26 -9.92 -6.99
N GLU A 164 -5.91 -10.21 -8.24
CA GLU A 164 -6.48 -11.36 -8.97
C GLU A 164 -6.29 -12.68 -8.20
N GLN A 165 -5.08 -12.93 -7.69
CA GLN A 165 -4.78 -14.09 -6.84
C GLN A 165 -5.54 -14.13 -5.50
N GLU A 166 -6.02 -12.99 -5.00
CA GLU A 166 -6.85 -12.95 -3.78
C GLU A 166 -8.25 -13.49 -4.09
N LEU A 167 -8.81 -13.15 -5.26
CA LEU A 167 -10.11 -13.67 -5.68
C LEU A 167 -10.07 -15.19 -5.86
N GLU A 168 -9.02 -15.70 -6.50
CA GLU A 168 -8.80 -17.14 -6.66
C GLU A 168 -8.74 -17.84 -5.28
N PHE A 169 -7.96 -17.30 -4.36
CA PHE A 169 -7.86 -17.84 -2.99
C PHE A 169 -9.19 -17.81 -2.23
N LEU A 170 -9.94 -16.71 -2.31
CA LEU A 170 -11.24 -16.58 -1.63
C LEU A 170 -12.28 -17.57 -2.19
N GLU A 171 -12.27 -17.82 -3.49
CA GLU A 171 -13.14 -18.81 -4.12
C GLU A 171 -12.74 -20.25 -3.72
N GLU A 172 -11.43 -20.55 -3.68
CA GLU A 172 -10.90 -21.86 -3.26
C GLU A 172 -11.22 -22.19 -1.79
N GLU A 173 -11.12 -21.21 -0.88
CA GLU A 173 -11.47 -21.38 0.54
C GLU A 173 -13.00 -21.35 0.79
N GLY A 174 -13.81 -21.03 -0.24
CA GLY A 174 -15.26 -20.94 -0.14
C GLY A 174 -15.77 -19.72 0.64
N GLU A 175 -14.93 -18.69 0.78
CA GLU A 175 -15.30 -17.37 1.35
C GLU A 175 -16.18 -16.57 0.37
N ILE A 176 -16.03 -16.84 -0.93
CA ILE A 176 -16.94 -16.37 -1.99
C ILE A 176 -17.35 -17.57 -2.86
N LEU A 177 -18.55 -17.53 -3.42
CA LEU A 177 -19.04 -18.57 -4.33
C LEU A 177 -18.70 -18.27 -5.79
N SER A 178 -18.54 -17.00 -6.13
CA SER A 178 -18.19 -16.58 -7.50
C SER A 178 -17.74 -15.13 -7.55
N TYR A 179 -16.98 -14.78 -8.59
CA TYR A 179 -16.66 -13.40 -8.89
C TYR A 179 -16.72 -13.08 -10.39
N ALA A 180 -16.94 -11.82 -10.71
CA ALA A 180 -16.91 -11.28 -12.06
C ALA A 180 -16.04 -10.03 -12.13
N ILE A 181 -15.00 -10.08 -12.96
CA ILE A 181 -14.09 -8.94 -13.17
C ILE A 181 -14.72 -7.93 -14.15
N ASP A 182 -14.86 -6.68 -13.71
CA ASP A 182 -15.17 -5.55 -14.58
C ASP A 182 -13.92 -5.15 -15.36
N SER A 183 -13.76 -5.77 -16.53
CA SER A 183 -12.63 -5.52 -17.43
C SER A 183 -12.56 -4.06 -17.90
N ALA A 184 -13.70 -3.39 -18.07
CA ALA A 184 -13.73 -2.01 -18.54
C ALA A 184 -13.18 -1.05 -17.47
N LYS A 185 -13.70 -1.14 -16.24
CA LYS A 185 -13.25 -0.32 -15.11
C LYS A 185 -11.81 -0.62 -14.74
N THR A 186 -11.41 -1.89 -14.81
CA THR A 186 -10.02 -2.32 -14.63
C THR A 186 -9.10 -1.67 -15.65
N GLN A 187 -9.38 -1.80 -16.96
CA GLN A 187 -8.55 -1.20 -18.00
C GLN A 187 -8.50 0.33 -17.95
N THR A 188 -9.62 0.99 -17.62
CA THR A 188 -9.65 2.45 -17.42
C THR A 188 -8.71 2.89 -16.31
N PHE A 189 -8.70 2.17 -15.19
CA PHE A 189 -7.76 2.44 -14.11
C PHE A 189 -6.31 2.21 -14.56
N ARG A 190 -5.98 1.07 -15.17
CA ARG A 190 -4.61 0.75 -15.58
C ARG A 190 -4.03 1.81 -16.51
N LYS A 191 -4.77 2.19 -17.56
CA LYS A 191 -4.35 3.24 -18.51
C LYS A 191 -4.15 4.58 -17.82
N ARG A 192 -5.04 4.95 -16.91
CA ARG A 192 -4.93 6.21 -16.16
C ARG A 192 -3.73 6.20 -15.22
N PHE A 193 -3.55 5.10 -14.48
CA PHE A 193 -2.45 4.94 -13.54
C PHE A 193 -1.10 4.97 -14.26
N GLU A 194 -1.00 4.27 -15.39
CA GLU A 194 0.19 4.29 -16.25
C GLU A 194 0.48 5.71 -16.79
N ALA A 195 -0.52 6.39 -17.35
CA ALA A 195 -0.36 7.73 -17.88
C ALA A 195 0.08 8.74 -16.80
N GLN A 196 -0.35 8.56 -15.55
CA GLN A 196 0.02 9.41 -14.42
C GLN A 196 1.41 9.13 -13.87
N ASN A 197 1.98 7.96 -14.17
CA ASN A 197 3.18 7.43 -13.54
C ASN A 197 4.21 6.90 -14.55
N GLN A 198 4.28 7.50 -15.74
CA GLN A 198 5.22 7.09 -16.81
C GLN A 198 6.69 7.27 -16.42
N ALA A 199 6.98 8.28 -15.59
CA ALA A 199 8.29 8.56 -15.06
C ALA A 199 8.16 8.79 -13.55
N ILE A 200 8.59 7.81 -12.77
CA ILE A 200 8.62 7.88 -11.32
C ILE A 200 10.06 8.18 -10.89
N ALA A 201 10.26 9.25 -10.14
CA ALA A 201 11.54 9.52 -9.50
C ALA A 201 11.76 8.53 -8.36
N VAL A 202 12.96 7.96 -8.31
CA VAL A 202 13.43 7.11 -7.22
C VAL A 202 14.50 7.89 -6.47
N ASP A 203 14.30 8.05 -5.16
CA ASP A 203 15.28 8.64 -4.25
C ASP A 203 15.71 7.59 -3.24
N TYR A 204 16.93 7.70 -2.74
CA TYR A 204 17.44 6.83 -1.69
C TYR A 204 17.44 7.55 -0.35
N VAL A 205 17.17 6.78 0.68
CA VAL A 205 17.17 7.21 2.07
C VAL A 205 18.29 6.47 2.77
N ASP A 206 19.15 7.24 3.45
CA ASP A 206 20.13 6.72 4.38
C ASP A 206 20.04 7.52 5.69
N ASP A 207 19.67 6.82 6.76
CA ASP A 207 19.51 7.21 8.17
C ASP A 207 18.46 8.30 8.52
N PHE A 208 17.67 8.07 9.58
CA PHE A 208 16.90 9.11 10.28
C PHE A 208 16.76 8.87 11.81
N THR A 209 17.79 8.37 12.51
CA THR A 209 17.91 8.09 13.99
C THR A 209 17.43 6.71 14.49
N THR A 210 17.89 6.32 15.70
CA THR A 210 17.76 5.05 16.49
C THR A 210 17.83 3.69 15.79
N HIS A 211 17.14 3.49 14.67
CA HIS A 211 17.07 2.23 13.92
C HIS A 211 17.99 2.15 12.71
N LYS A 212 18.65 3.26 12.33
CA LYS A 212 19.64 3.31 11.24
C LYS A 212 19.07 2.66 9.98
N LEU A 213 17.95 3.16 9.47
CA LEU A 213 17.26 2.56 8.32
C LEU A 213 17.80 3.13 7.00
N CYS A 214 17.90 2.29 5.98
CA CYS A 214 18.20 2.72 4.61
C CYS A 214 17.30 1.99 3.59
N GLY A 215 17.22 2.54 2.38
CA GLY A 215 16.49 1.93 1.28
C GLY A 215 15.99 2.93 0.24
N ALA A 216 15.11 2.46 -0.63
CA ALA A 216 14.56 3.23 -1.73
C ALA A 216 13.23 3.89 -1.37
N THR A 217 12.95 4.99 -2.04
CA THR A 217 11.66 5.69 -2.01
C THR A 217 11.22 6.04 -3.41
N LEU A 218 9.92 6.05 -3.64
CA LEU A 218 9.32 6.53 -4.88
C LEU A 218 8.09 7.36 -4.58
N THR A 219 7.76 8.30 -5.47
CA THR A 219 6.54 9.09 -5.36
C THR A 219 5.69 8.89 -6.59
N PHE A 220 4.45 8.46 -6.39
CA PHE A 220 3.51 8.19 -7.46
C PHE A 220 2.19 8.94 -7.23
N ARG A 221 1.42 9.06 -8.30
CA ARG A 221 0.19 9.83 -8.35
C ARG A 221 -1.01 8.91 -8.54
N ASN A 222 -2.07 9.12 -7.77
CA ASN A 222 -3.37 8.49 -7.97
C ASN A 222 -4.49 9.53 -7.92
N CYS A 223 -5.31 9.58 -8.96
CA CYS A 223 -6.43 10.51 -9.03
C CYS A 223 -7.78 9.81 -8.91
N GLU A 224 -8.71 10.43 -8.19
CA GLU A 224 -10.10 10.00 -8.09
C GLU A 224 -11.06 11.15 -8.40
N ASN A 225 -12.21 10.82 -9.00
CA ASN A 225 -13.22 11.83 -9.28
C ASN A 225 -13.89 12.23 -7.95
N LEU A 226 -14.00 13.53 -7.70
CA LEU A 226 -14.79 14.06 -6.60
C LEU A 226 -16.27 14.02 -6.99
N CYS A 227 -17.09 13.41 -6.13
CA CYS A 227 -18.53 13.54 -6.23
C CYS A 227 -18.92 14.93 -5.72
N SER A 228 -19.42 15.80 -6.60
CA SER A 228 -20.09 17.02 -6.15
C SER A 228 -21.47 16.63 -5.60
N PRO A 229 -21.83 17.00 -4.35
CA PRO A 229 -23.21 16.86 -3.91
C PRO A 229 -24.07 17.64 -4.91
N SER A 230 -25.08 16.97 -5.48
CA SER A 230 -26.09 17.65 -6.29
C SER A 230 -26.61 18.86 -5.51
N ALA A 231 -26.89 19.97 -6.19
CA ALA A 231 -27.39 21.23 -5.58
C ALA A 231 -28.77 21.12 -4.89
N VAL A 232 -29.22 19.91 -4.57
CA VAL A 232 -30.36 19.62 -3.73
C VAL A 232 -29.85 19.55 -2.29
N GLU A 233 -30.53 20.27 -1.41
CA GLU A 233 -30.18 20.49 0.01
C GLU A 233 -29.53 19.29 0.72
N PRO A 234 -28.60 19.53 1.65
CA PRO A 234 -27.96 18.45 2.40
C PRO A 234 -29.00 17.72 3.28
N SER A 235 -29.49 16.58 2.80
CA SER A 235 -30.28 15.65 3.61
C SER A 235 -29.33 14.72 4.38
N PHE A 236 -29.51 14.60 5.70
CA PHE A 236 -28.75 13.67 6.56
C PHE A 236 -29.08 12.19 6.31
N THR A 237 -29.99 11.90 5.39
CA THR A 237 -30.28 10.55 4.90
C THR A 237 -29.28 10.18 3.81
N ALA A 238 -28.08 9.78 4.21
CA ALA A 238 -27.08 9.22 3.32
C ALA A 238 -27.50 7.80 2.88
N LEU A 239 -28.19 7.71 1.74
CA LEU A 239 -28.29 6.46 0.98
C LEU A 239 -28.12 6.78 -0.50
N ASN A 240 -27.00 6.27 -1.04
CA ASN A 240 -26.73 6.08 -2.46
C ASN A 240 -26.44 7.34 -3.31
N CYS A 241 -25.25 7.93 -3.14
CA CYS A 241 -24.72 8.93 -4.10
C CYS A 241 -23.85 8.33 -5.23
N CYS A 242 -23.67 7.00 -5.29
CA CYS A 242 -22.83 6.34 -6.28
C CYS A 242 -23.57 5.29 -7.12
N VAL A 243 -24.87 5.49 -7.42
CA VAL A 243 -25.55 4.68 -8.44
C VAL A 243 -25.39 5.34 -9.81
N GLN A 244 -24.45 4.75 -10.57
CA GLN A 244 -24.21 4.74 -12.03
C GLN A 244 -24.85 5.81 -12.94
N ARG A 245 -23.98 6.32 -13.84
CA ARG A 245 -24.21 6.22 -15.29
C ARG A 245 -22.96 5.66 -15.95
#